data_AF-A0A3L7XE21-F1
#
_entry.id   AF-A0A3L7XE21-F1
#
_cell.length_a   1.000
_cell.length_b   1.000
_cell.length_c   1.000
_cell.angle_alpha   90.00
_cell.angle_beta   90.00
_cell.angle_gamma   90.00
#
_symmetry.space_group_name_H-M   'P 1'
#
loop_
_entity.id
_entity.type
_entity.pdbx_description
1 polymer ?
#
loop_
_entity_poly.entity_id
_entity_poly.type
_entity_poly.pdbx_seq_one_letter_code
_entity_poly.pdbx_strand_id
1 'polypeptide(L)'
;MELPLFPLGTVLFPGMMLPLHIFEPRYREMINRCLDEKLPFGVVLIREGKEVGENATPHAIGTAARIARVDRKPDGRMDIVAVGTKRFRIE
;
A
#
# COMPACT_ATOMS: atom_id res chain seq x y z
N MET A 1 14.35 3.23 -8.39
CA MET A 1 12.93 3.16 -8.81
C MET A 1 12.13 3.66 -7.62
N GLU A 2 11.41 4.77 -7.77
CA GLU A 2 10.63 5.32 -6.66
C GLU A 2 9.35 4.49 -6.48
N LEU A 3 9.15 3.95 -5.29
CA LEU A 3 7.99 3.14 -4.94
C LEU A 3 7.21 3.88 -3.86
N PRO A 4 5.94 4.25 -4.09
CA PRO A 4 5.16 4.89 -3.05
C PRO A 4 4.90 3.89 -1.91
N LEU A 5 5.05 4.34 -0.66
CA LEU A 5 4.97 3.47 0.51
C LEU A 5 3.63 3.58 1.21
N PHE A 6 3.12 2.42 1.63
CA PHE A 6 1.93 2.23 2.43
C PHE A 6 2.33 1.52 3.74
N PRO A 7 2.53 2.29 4.82
CA PRO A 7 2.77 1.74 6.15
C PRO A 7 1.53 1.07 6.70
N LEU A 8 1.66 -0.17 7.16
CA LEU A 8 0.60 -0.94 7.83
C LEU A 8 1.17 -1.61 9.09
N GLY A 9 0.30 -1.93 10.04
CA GLY A 9 0.57 -2.78 11.20
C GLY A 9 0.55 -4.27 10.87
N THR A 10 0.49 -4.63 9.58
CA THR A 10 0.53 -6.01 9.09
C THR A 10 1.67 -6.23 8.09
N VAL A 11 2.19 -7.45 8.07
CA VAL A 11 3.24 -7.88 7.14
C VAL A 11 2.60 -8.54 5.92
N LEU A 12 2.96 -8.06 4.74
CA LEU A 12 2.63 -8.70 3.47
C LEU A 12 3.81 -9.55 2.98
N PHE A 13 3.57 -10.82 2.69
CA PHE A 13 4.57 -11.70 2.05
C PHE A 13 4.33 -11.81 0.54
N PRO A 14 5.38 -12.11 -0.26
CA PRO A 14 5.24 -12.53 -1.65
C PRO A 14 4.16 -13.61 -1.85
N GLY A 15 3.29 -13.44 -2.84
CA GLY A 15 2.21 -14.37 -3.18
C GLY A 15 0.94 -14.22 -2.34
N MET A 16 0.97 -13.51 -1.21
CA MET A 16 -0.23 -13.30 -0.38
C MET A 16 -1.14 -12.21 -0.92
N MET A 17 -2.43 -12.38 -0.67
CA MET A 17 -3.46 -11.37 -0.91
C MET A 17 -3.62 -10.46 0.31
N LEU A 18 -3.84 -9.17 0.06
CA LEU A 18 -4.08 -8.15 1.08
C LEU A 18 -5.30 -7.31 0.67
N PRO A 19 -6.48 -7.56 1.25
CA PRO A 19 -7.64 -6.68 1.10
C PRO A 19 -7.44 -5.41 1.92
N LEU A 20 -7.75 -4.24 1.34
CA LEU A 20 -7.60 -2.94 2.01
C LEU A 20 -8.81 -2.04 1.72
N HIS A 21 -9.25 -1.31 2.74
CA HIS A 21 -10.19 -0.19 2.60
C HIS A 21 -9.41 1.12 2.58
N ILE A 22 -9.43 1.84 1.47
CA ILE A 22 -8.67 3.07 1.25
C ILE A 22 -9.60 4.26 1.39
N PHE A 23 -9.47 4.98 2.50
CA PHE A 23 -10.31 6.13 2.81
C PHE A 23 -9.52 7.45 2.94
N GLU A 24 -8.25 7.40 3.37
CA GLU A 24 -7.43 8.61 3.49
C GLU A 24 -7.13 9.23 2.11
N PRO A 25 -7.30 10.55 1.93
CA PRO A 25 -7.09 11.23 0.66
C PRO A 25 -5.73 10.95 0.00
N ARG A 26 -4.63 11.00 0.78
CA ARG A 26 -3.27 10.74 0.29
C ARG A 26 -3.11 9.33 -0.30
N TYR A 27 -3.74 8.32 0.31
CA TYR A 27 -3.66 6.95 -0.18
C TYR A 27 -4.63 6.72 -1.34
N ARG A 28 -5.75 7.43 -1.40
CA ARG A 28 -6.62 7.41 -2.58
C ARG A 28 -5.86 7.93 -3.81
N GLU A 29 -5.15 9.05 -3.67
CA GLU A 29 -4.32 9.61 -4.74
C GLU A 29 -3.19 8.66 -5.15
N MET A 30 -2.45 8.13 -4.18
CA MET A 30 -1.39 7.14 -4.39
C MET A 30 -1.89 5.92 -5.17
N ILE A 31 -3.03 5.34 -4.77
CA ILE A 31 -3.58 4.15 -5.40
C ILE A 31 -4.10 4.45 -6.82
N ASN A 32 -4.72 5.61 -7.05
CA ASN A 32 -5.10 6.03 -8.40
C ASN A 32 -3.89 6.10 -9.33
N ARG A 33 -2.80 6.73 -8.88
CA ARG A 33 -1.54 6.80 -9.64
C ARG A 33 -0.99 5.40 -9.95
N CYS A 34 -1.00 4.49 -8.97
CA CYS A 34 -0.56 3.11 -9.18
C CYS A 34 -1.41 2.37 -10.23
N LEU A 35 -2.72 2.61 -10.24
CA LEU A 35 -3.64 2.03 -11.23
C LEU A 35 -3.38 2.59 -12.63
N ASP A 36 -3.24 3.91 -12.76
CA ASP A 36 -3.06 4.59 -14.05
C ASP A 36 -1.73 4.24 -14.71
N GLU A 37 -0.65 4.22 -13.92
CA GLU A 37 0.71 3.91 -14.39
C GLU A 37 1.02 2.39 -14.40
N LYS A 38 0.09 1.56 -13.89
CA LYS A 38 0.26 0.11 -13.71
C LYS A 38 1.50 -0.24 -12.85
N LEU A 39 1.80 0.61 -11.89
CA LEU A 39 2.95 0.45 -10.99
C LEU A 39 2.53 -0.24 -9.67
N PRO A 40 3.44 -1.00 -9.05
CA PRO A 40 3.23 -1.47 -7.69
C PRO A 40 3.37 -0.33 -6.67
N PHE A 41 2.87 -0.57 -5.46
CA PHE A 41 3.19 0.22 -4.26
C PHE A 41 3.94 -0.66 -3.24
N GLY A 42 4.60 -0.07 -2.26
CA GLY A 42 5.33 -0.79 -1.22
C GLY A 42 4.52 -0.91 0.05
N VAL A 43 4.32 -2.12 0.55
CA VAL A 43 3.78 -2.35 1.89
C VAL A 43 4.93 -2.51 2.87
N VAL A 44 4.92 -1.71 3.94
CA VAL A 44 5.97 -1.71 4.97
C VAL A 44 5.35 -1.82 6.35
N LEU A 45 5.96 -2.63 7.23
CA LEU A 45 5.50 -2.76 8.61
C LEU A 45 5.84 -1.49 9.38
N ILE A 46 4.86 -0.96 10.12
CA ILE A 46 5.06 0.16 11.04
C ILE A 46 5.90 -0.32 12.22
N ARG A 47 7.04 0.35 12.46
CA ARG A 47 7.87 0.18 13.64
C ARG A 47 7.38 1.07 14.79
N GLU A 48 7.07 2.33 14.48
CA GLU A 48 6.59 3.34 15.43
C GLU A 48 5.52 4.21 14.77
N GLY A 49 4.50 4.63 15.53
CA GLY A 49 3.36 5.41 15.03
C GLY A 49 2.09 4.58 14.83
N LYS A 50 1.13 5.12 14.07
CA LYS A 50 -0.17 4.50 13.79
C LYS A 50 -0.39 4.36 12.29
N GLU A 51 -1.22 3.39 11.89
CA GLU A 51 -1.62 3.18 10.49
C GLU A 51 -2.37 4.38 9.90
N VAL A 52 -3.10 5.12 10.75
CA VAL A 52 -3.94 6.24 10.36
C VAL A 52 -3.43 7.52 11.01
N GLY A 53 -3.34 8.58 10.22
CA GLY A 53 -2.85 9.89 10.67
C GLY A 53 -1.38 10.15 10.33
N GLU A 54 -0.71 10.93 11.16
CA GLU A 54 0.63 11.44 10.84
C GLU A 54 1.76 10.44 11.07
N ASN A 55 2.77 10.53 10.18
CA ASN A 55 4.13 9.99 10.25
C ASN A 55 4.31 8.66 11.02
N ALA A 56 4.09 7.55 10.31
CA ALA A 56 4.58 6.25 10.74
C ALA A 56 6.04 6.05 10.33
N THR A 57 6.87 5.55 11.25
CA THR A 57 8.23 5.11 10.94
C THR A 57 8.19 3.64 10.53
N PRO A 58 8.52 3.28 9.28
CA PRO A 58 8.48 1.90 8.84
C PRO A 58 9.76 1.13 9.18
N HIS A 59 9.68 -0.19 9.16
CA HIS A 59 10.84 -1.04 9.00
C HIS A 59 11.48 -0.85 7.61
N ALA A 60 12.80 -1.04 7.54
CA ALA A 60 13.57 -0.86 6.30
C ALA A 60 13.27 -1.91 5.21
N ILE A 61 12.59 -3.02 5.53
CA ILE A 61 12.23 -4.06 4.58
C ILE A 61 10.71 -4.06 4.39
N GLY A 62 10.29 -4.02 3.12
CA GLY A 62 8.89 -4.11 2.71
C GLY A 62 8.67 -5.10 1.58
N THR A 63 7.41 -5.21 1.16
CA THR A 63 6.99 -6.03 0.03
C THR A 63 6.26 -5.18 -0.99
N ALA A 64 6.70 -5.21 -2.24
CA ALA A 64 6.00 -4.57 -3.34
C ALA A 64 4.68 -5.30 -3.60
N ALA A 65 3.59 -4.57 -3.78
CA ALA A 65 2.25 -5.09 -3.95
C ALA A 65 1.66 -4.57 -5.26
N ARG A 66 1.07 -5.47 -6.05
CA ARG A 66 0.32 -5.11 -7.27
C ARG A 66 -1.17 -5.14 -6.96
N ILE A 67 -1.91 -4.17 -7.46
CA ILE A 67 -3.37 -4.14 -7.31
C ILE A 67 -3.97 -5.17 -8.27
N ALA A 68 -4.67 -6.16 -7.73
CA ALA A 68 -5.35 -7.23 -8.48
C ALA A 68 -6.82 -6.91 -8.72
N ARG A 69 -7.47 -6.19 -7.80
CA ARG A 69 -8.86 -5.75 -7.92
C ARG A 69 -9.04 -4.38 -7.25
N VAL A 70 -9.91 -3.57 -7.84
CA VAL A 70 -10.38 -2.30 -7.27
C VAL A 70 -11.90 -2.25 -7.37
N ASP A 71 -12.54 -1.80 -6.29
CA ASP A 71 -13.95 -1.45 -6.22
C ASP A 71 -14.08 -0.01 -5.71
N ARG A 72 -14.52 0.90 -6.59
CA ARG A 72 -14.60 2.34 -6.32
C ARG A 72 -15.97 2.68 -5.72
N LYS A 73 -15.97 3.46 -4.64
CA LYS A 73 -17.19 3.96 -3.99
C LYS A 73 -17.58 5.34 -4.52
N PRO A 74 -18.86 5.75 -4.43
CA PRO A 74 -19.33 7.05 -4.94
C PRO A 74 -18.67 8.27 -4.29
N ASP A 75 -18.21 8.17 -3.04
CA ASP A 75 -17.47 9.22 -2.33
C ASP A 75 -15.95 9.22 -2.63
N GLY A 76 -15.55 8.35 -3.55
CA GLY A 76 -14.21 8.11 -4.04
C GLY A 76 -13.29 7.34 -3.08
N ARG A 77 -13.81 6.81 -1.96
CA ARG A 77 -13.14 5.70 -1.25
C ARG A 77 -13.05 4.48 -2.17
N MET A 78 -12.19 3.53 -1.83
CA MET A 78 -12.06 2.31 -2.61
C MET A 78 -11.73 1.11 -1.74
N ASP A 79 -12.28 -0.04 -2.08
CA ASP A 79 -11.81 -1.33 -1.59
C ASP A 79 -10.88 -1.91 -2.65
N ILE A 80 -9.68 -2.32 -2.26
CA ILE A 80 -8.73 -2.97 -3.16
C ILE A 80 -8.33 -4.33 -2.64
N VAL A 81 -7.92 -5.20 -3.57
CA VAL A 81 -7.18 -6.40 -3.26
C VAL A 81 -5.82 -6.27 -3.92
N ALA A 82 -4.76 -6.31 -3.12
CA ALA A 82 -3.39 -6.31 -3.59
C ALA A 82 -2.75 -7.69 -3.42
N VAL A 83 -1.74 -8.00 -4.24
CA VAL A 83 -0.95 -9.23 -4.16
C VAL A 83 0.51 -8.88 -3.96
N GLY A 84 1.12 -9.46 -2.92
CA GLY A 84 2.56 -9.31 -2.65
C GLY A 84 3.40 -9.93 -3.76
N THR A 85 4.48 -9.26 -4.15
CA THR A 85 5.35 -9.68 -5.26
C THR A 85 6.77 -9.95 -4.78
N LYS A 86 7.62 -8.93 -4.72
CA LYS A 86 9.02 -9.05 -4.31
C LYS A 86 9.29 -8.19 -3.09
N ARG A 87 10.26 -8.62 -2.27
CA ARG A 87 10.79 -7.81 -1.17
C ARG A 87 11.63 -6.67 -1.71
N PHE A 88 11.70 -5.57 -0.98
CA PHE A 88 12.61 -4.46 -1.23
C PHE A 88 13.17 -3.93 0.08
N ARG A 89 14.23 -3.13 -0.02
CA ARG A 89 14.82 -2.37 1.09
C ARG A 89 14.68 -0.88 0.80
N ILE A 90 14.33 -0.11 1.82
CA ILE A 90 14.35 1.36 1.79
C ILE A 90 15.81 1.81 1.91
N GLU A 91 16.22 2.74 1.03
CA GLU A 91 17.54 3.38 1.04
C GLU A 91 17.42 4.83 1.53
#